data_AF-A0A1I1K5Y3-F1
#
_entry.id   AF-A0A1I1K5Y3-F1
#
_cell.length_a   1.000
_cell.length_b   1.000
_cell.length_c   1.000
_cell.angle_alpha   90.00
_cell.angle_beta   90.00
_cell.angle_gamma   90.00
#
_symmetry.space_group_name_H-M   'P 1'
#
loop_
_entity.id
_entity.type
_entity.pdbx_description
1 polymer ?
#
loop_
_entity_poly.entity_id
_entity_poly.type
_entity_poly.pdbx_seq_one_letter_code
_entity_poly.pdbx_strand_id
1 'polypeptide(L)'
;VPLVFGPGEAFQFDWSEDWAILGGERTKLQVAHTKLSHSRAFIVRAYPLQTHEMLFDAMTQAFRVLGGVPRRGIFDNMKTAVDRIGSGKARQVNARFAAMASHYLFEPEFCNPACRCRPS
;
A
#
# COMPACT_ATOMS: atom_id res chain seq x y z
N VAL A 1 -20.82 4.03 12.96
CA VAL A 1 -20.49 2.60 13.19
C VAL A 1 -18.98 2.47 13.17
N PRO A 2 -18.30 1.98 14.23
CA PRO A 2 -16.87 1.73 14.15
C PRO A 2 -16.62 0.62 13.13
N LEU A 3 -15.68 0.82 12.21
CA LEU A 3 -15.22 -0.24 11.31
C LEU A 3 -14.47 -1.28 12.16
N VAL A 4 -15.20 -2.29 12.63
CA VAL A 4 -14.63 -3.43 13.34
C VAL A 4 -14.13 -4.40 12.29
N PHE A 5 -12.82 -4.43 12.08
CA PHE A 5 -12.16 -5.45 11.26
C PHE A 5 -11.88 -6.66 12.14
N GLY A 6 -12.00 -7.88 11.64
CA GLY A 6 -11.52 -9.10 12.26
C GLY A 6 -10.00 -9.31 12.08
N PRO A 7 -9.37 -10.20 12.86
CA PRO A 7 -7.98 -10.60 12.65
C PRO A 7 -7.75 -11.09 11.22
N GLY A 8 -6.76 -10.51 10.52
CA GLY A 8 -6.46 -10.89 9.13
C GLY A 8 -7.48 -10.44 8.08
N GLU A 9 -8.46 -9.60 8.44
CA GLU A 9 -9.47 -9.13 7.49
C GLU A 9 -8.91 -8.14 6.48
N ALA A 10 -8.15 -7.15 6.96
CA ALA A 10 -7.62 -6.08 6.11
C ALA A 10 -6.24 -5.59 6.58
N PHE A 11 -5.40 -5.23 5.61
CA PHE A 11 -4.25 -4.35 5.83
C PHE A 11 -4.42 -3.02 5.11
N GLN A 12 -3.73 -2.01 5.60
CA GLN A 12 -3.54 -0.73 4.94
C GLN A 12 -2.10 -0.63 4.46
N PHE A 13 -1.90 -0.12 3.26
CA PHE A 13 -0.60 0.15 2.69
C PHE A 13 -0.53 1.61 2.22
N ASP A 14 0.54 2.30 2.57
CA ASP A 14 0.80 3.70 2.19
C ASP A 14 2.28 3.94 1.91
N TRP A 15 2.56 4.96 1.12
CA TRP A 15 3.90 5.47 0.85
C TRP A 15 4.08 6.86 1.46
N SER A 16 5.13 7.02 2.27
CA SER A 16 5.58 8.34 2.72
C SER A 16 6.97 8.67 2.21
N GLU A 17 7.30 9.96 2.13
CA GLU A 17 8.65 10.42 1.84
C GLU A 17 9.33 10.83 3.13
N ASP A 18 10.55 10.36 3.36
CA ASP A 18 11.36 10.74 4.53
C ASP A 18 12.82 10.94 4.13
N TRP A 19 13.62 11.54 5.01
CA TRP A 19 15.05 11.80 4.78
C TRP A 19 15.89 11.03 5.80
N ALA A 20 16.92 10.35 5.31
CA ALA A 20 17.91 9.70 6.16
C ALA A 20 19.33 10.10 5.73
N ILE A 21 20.29 9.96 6.65
CA ILE A 21 21.71 10.10 6.32
C ILE A 21 22.25 8.73 5.98
N LEU A 22 22.61 8.51 4.71
CA LEU A 22 23.23 7.27 4.22
C LEU A 22 24.65 7.58 3.78
N GLY A 23 25.65 6.93 4.37
CA GLY A 23 27.06 7.16 4.02
C GLY A 23 27.54 8.61 4.22
N GLY A 24 26.89 9.37 5.10
CA GLY A 24 27.18 10.79 5.34
C GLY A 24 26.41 11.77 4.45
N GLU A 25 25.65 11.29 3.46
CA GLU A 25 24.84 12.12 2.59
C GLU A 25 23.36 12.07 2.99
N ARG A 26 22.69 13.22 2.91
CA ARG A 26 21.25 13.32 3.16
C ARG A 26 20.49 12.80 1.94
N THR A 27 19.93 11.61 2.05
CA THR A 27 19.22 10.91 0.97
C THR A 27 17.72 10.91 1.22
N LYS A 28 16.95 11.22 0.17
CA LYS A 28 15.50 11.09 0.19
C LYS A 28 15.11 9.63 0.02
N LEU A 29 14.27 9.13 0.91
CA LEU A 29 13.77 7.76 0.91
C LEU A 29 12.26 7.72 0.79
N GLN A 30 11.82 6.62 0.23
CA GLN A 30 10.44 6.25 -0.02
C GLN A 30 10.11 5.13 0.96
N VAL A 31 9.24 5.44 1.92
CA VAL A 31 8.97 4.57 3.06
C VAL A 31 7.63 3.90 2.85
N ALA A 32 7.66 2.57 2.69
CA ALA A 32 6.49 1.72 2.63
C ALA A 32 6.00 1.42 4.04
N HIS A 33 4.72 1.68 4.29
CA HIS A 33 4.06 1.34 5.55
C HIS A 33 2.98 0.31 5.28
N THR A 34 3.06 -0.85 5.92
CA THR A 34 2.00 -1.86 5.89
C THR A 34 1.46 -2.05 7.30
N LYS A 35 0.15 -1.90 7.50
CA LYS A 35 -0.48 -1.95 8.82
C LYS A 35 -1.73 -2.82 8.82
N LEU A 36 -1.86 -3.72 9.79
CA LEU A 36 -3.10 -4.47 10.00
C LEU A 36 -4.19 -3.60 10.60
N SER A 37 -5.39 -3.61 10.02
CA SER A 37 -6.50 -2.76 10.47
C SER A 37 -7.06 -3.17 11.84
N HIS A 38 -7.01 -4.47 12.19
CA HIS A 38 -7.50 -4.99 13.47
C HIS A 38 -6.49 -4.82 14.62
N SER A 39 -5.30 -5.40 14.50
CA SER A 39 -4.30 -5.43 15.57
C SER A 39 -3.40 -4.19 15.63
N ARG A 40 -3.46 -3.32 14.59
CA ARG A 40 -2.56 -2.18 14.39
C ARG A 40 -1.08 -2.52 14.28
N ALA A 41 -0.73 -3.82 14.20
CA ALA A 41 0.64 -4.24 13.90
C ALA A 41 1.08 -3.64 12.56
N PHE A 42 2.29 -3.13 12.50
CA PHE A 42 2.78 -2.41 11.33
C PHE A 42 4.22 -2.80 11.00
N ILE A 43 4.54 -2.75 9.71
CA ILE A 43 5.87 -2.98 9.14
C ILE A 43 6.21 -1.77 8.29
N VAL A 44 7.44 -1.27 8.46
CA VAL A 44 7.95 -0.12 7.74
C VAL A 44 9.21 -0.52 7.02
N ARG A 45 9.34 -0.11 5.75
CA ARG A 45 10.56 -0.36 4.98
C ARG A 45 10.89 0.82 4.08
N ALA A 46 12.14 1.27 4.13
CA ALA A 46 12.62 2.40 3.36
C ALA A 46 13.35 1.95 2.09
N TYR A 47 13.08 2.64 1.00
CA TYR A 47 13.60 2.39 -0.33
C TYR A 47 14.14 3.67 -0.96
N PRO A 48 15.11 3.61 -1.87
CA PRO A 48 15.57 4.80 -2.58
C PRO A 48 14.52 5.35 -3.57
N LEU A 49 13.64 4.48 -4.10
CA LEU A 49 12.67 4.80 -5.14
C LEU A 49 11.32 4.09 -4.90
N GLN A 50 10.24 4.62 -5.49
CA GLN A 50 8.93 3.97 -5.56
C GLN A 50 8.76 3.23 -6.89
N THR A 51 9.49 2.13 -7.12
CA THR A 51 9.29 1.28 -8.31
C THR A 51 8.35 0.10 -7.99
N HIS A 52 7.84 -0.55 -9.04
CA HIS A 52 7.02 -1.76 -8.90
C HIS A 52 7.75 -2.89 -8.17
N GLU A 53 9.05 -3.05 -8.41
CA GLU A 53 9.87 -4.07 -7.75
C GLU A 53 9.95 -3.83 -6.24
N MET A 54 10.13 -2.56 -5.83
CA MET A 54 10.17 -2.18 -4.42
C MET A 54 8.81 -2.32 -3.74
N LEU A 55 7.71 -2.05 -4.46
CA LEU A 55 6.36 -2.33 -3.97
C LEU A 55 6.16 -3.82 -3.69
N PHE A 56 6.56 -4.68 -4.64
CA PHE A 56 6.38 -6.13 -4.50
C PHE A 56 7.24 -6.71 -3.38
N ASP A 57 8.48 -6.26 -3.28
CA ASP A 57 9.38 -6.63 -2.21
C ASP A 57 8.85 -6.14 -0.84
N ALA A 58 8.34 -4.92 -0.75
CA ALA A 58 7.75 -4.38 0.49
C ALA A 58 6.58 -5.24 0.98
N MET A 59 5.66 -5.60 0.08
CA MET A 59 4.50 -6.43 0.42
C MET A 59 4.91 -7.85 0.78
N THR A 60 5.84 -8.44 0.03
CA THR A 60 6.37 -9.78 0.31
C THR A 60 6.99 -9.85 1.70
N GLN A 61 7.84 -8.88 2.07
CA GLN A 61 8.39 -8.83 3.42
C GLN A 61 7.32 -8.56 4.47
N ALA A 62 6.37 -7.67 4.21
CA ALA A 62 5.31 -7.40 5.16
C ALA A 62 4.49 -8.65 5.46
N PHE A 63 4.05 -9.40 4.45
CA PHE A 63 3.31 -10.64 4.64
C PHE A 63 4.13 -11.73 5.33
N ARG A 64 5.44 -11.81 5.02
CA ARG A 64 6.35 -12.72 5.71
C ARG A 64 6.42 -12.40 7.21
N VAL A 65 6.61 -11.13 7.58
CA VAL A 65 6.74 -10.74 9.00
C VAL A 65 5.40 -10.81 9.73
N LEU A 66 4.30 -10.47 9.06
CA LEU A 66 2.94 -10.60 9.62
C LEU A 66 2.50 -12.07 9.75
N GLY A 67 3.23 -13.02 9.17
CA GLY A 67 2.95 -14.45 9.25
C GLY A 67 1.74 -14.89 8.42
N GLY A 68 1.30 -14.07 7.46
CA GLY A 68 0.13 -14.35 6.63
C GLY A 68 -0.27 -13.17 5.75
N VAL A 69 -1.18 -13.45 4.81
CA VAL A 69 -1.74 -12.46 3.89
C VAL A 69 -3.19 -12.16 4.30
N PRO A 70 -3.54 -10.91 4.63
CA PRO A 70 -4.92 -10.54 4.90
C PRO A 70 -5.77 -10.53 3.62
N ARG A 71 -7.08 -10.73 3.75
CA ARG A 71 -7.99 -10.89 2.61
C ARG A 71 -8.17 -9.61 1.78
N ARG A 72 -8.15 -8.45 2.43
CA ARG A 72 -8.34 -7.15 1.79
C ARG A 72 -7.10 -6.27 1.96
N GLY A 73 -6.67 -5.64 0.87
CA GLY A 73 -5.58 -4.66 0.88
C GLY A 73 -6.14 -3.27 0.61
N ILE A 74 -6.10 -2.38 1.59
CA ILE A 74 -6.53 -0.99 1.45
C ILE A 74 -5.29 -0.18 1.10
N PHE A 75 -5.32 0.52 -0.02
CA PHE A 75 -4.19 1.29 -0.51
C PHE A 75 -4.54 2.77 -0.55
N ASP A 76 -3.76 3.59 0.16
CA ASP A 76 -3.85 5.05 0.09
C ASP A 76 -2.76 5.60 -0.85
N ASN A 77 -3.05 6.71 -1.51
CA ASN A 77 -2.08 7.50 -2.29
C ASN A 77 -1.23 6.74 -3.35
N MET A 78 -1.78 5.71 -4.01
CA MET A 78 -1.04 4.96 -5.04
C MET A 78 -1.04 5.64 -6.43
N LYS A 79 -0.22 6.67 -6.61
CA LYS A 79 0.23 7.05 -7.98
C LYS A 79 1.11 5.96 -8.62
N THR A 80 1.73 5.11 -7.80
CA THR A 80 2.67 4.06 -8.22
C THR A 80 1.99 2.78 -8.71
N ALA A 81 0.73 2.52 -8.34
CA ALA A 81 -0.06 1.39 -8.87
C ALA A 81 -1.11 1.79 -9.92
N VAL A 82 -1.19 3.08 -10.23
CA VAL A 82 -2.10 3.64 -11.24
C VAL A 82 -1.25 4.26 -12.33
N ASP A 83 -1.16 3.60 -13.48
CA ASP A 83 -0.66 4.25 -14.69
C ASP A 83 -1.53 5.47 -14.94
N ARG A 84 -0.91 6.67 -14.90
CA ARG A 84 -1.41 7.99 -15.30
C ARG A 84 -2.93 8.19 -15.37
N ILE A 85 -3.42 9.24 -14.72
CA ILE A 85 -4.75 9.84 -14.97
C ILE A 85 -4.83 10.27 -16.45
N GLY A 86 -5.22 9.35 -17.32
CA GLY A 86 -5.72 9.62 -18.66
C GLY A 86 -7.20 9.97 -18.55
N SER A 87 -7.62 10.99 -19.27
CA SER A 87 -9.01 11.42 -19.41
C SER A 87 -9.91 10.27 -19.89
N GLY A 88 -10.50 9.52 -18.95
CA GLY A 88 -11.39 8.40 -19.28
C GLY A 88 -11.70 7.52 -18.07
N LYS A 89 -12.96 7.09 -17.96
CA LYS A 89 -13.60 6.41 -16.82
C LYS A 89 -13.06 5.01 -16.43
N ALA A 90 -11.86 4.63 -16.85
CA ALA A 90 -11.27 3.32 -16.53
C ALA A 90 -9.90 3.50 -15.86
N ARG A 91 -9.89 3.43 -14.52
CA ARG A 91 -8.66 3.26 -13.74
C ARG A 91 -8.04 1.92 -14.12
N GLN A 92 -7.06 1.91 -15.01
CA GLN A 92 -6.29 0.70 -15.27
C GLN A 92 -5.31 0.50 -14.11
N VAL A 93 -5.66 -0.43 -13.23
CA VAL A 93 -4.71 -1.01 -12.28
C VAL A 93 -3.54 -1.57 -13.10
N ASN A 94 -2.30 -1.24 -12.73
CA ASN A 94 -1.14 -1.77 -13.44
C ASN A 94 -1.21 -3.31 -13.48
N ALA A 95 -1.09 -3.90 -14.67
CA ALA A 95 -1.24 -5.35 -14.86
C ALA A 95 -0.33 -6.16 -13.92
N ARG A 96 0.84 -5.63 -13.56
CA ARG A 96 1.76 -6.26 -12.61
C ARG A 96 1.21 -6.27 -11.18
N PHE A 97 0.55 -5.20 -10.76
CA PHE A 97 -0.10 -5.14 -9.44
C PHE A 97 -1.31 -6.09 -9.37
N ALA A 98 -2.10 -6.17 -10.44
CA ALA A 98 -3.19 -7.14 -10.53
C ALA A 98 -2.66 -8.58 -10.44
N ALA A 99 -1.54 -8.89 -11.11
CA ALA A 99 -0.89 -10.19 -11.01
C ALA A 99 -0.42 -10.51 -9.58
N MET A 100 0.14 -9.52 -8.86
CA MET A 100 0.52 -9.69 -7.46
C MET A 100 -0.69 -9.92 -6.54
N ALA A 101 -1.78 -9.17 -6.73
CA ALA A 101 -3.01 -9.35 -5.96
C ALA A 101 -3.58 -10.76 -6.15
N SER A 102 -3.58 -11.26 -7.39
CA SER A 102 -3.95 -12.64 -7.70
C SER A 102 -2.99 -13.67 -7.10
N HIS A 103 -1.67 -13.40 -7.10
CA HIS A 103 -0.67 -14.30 -6.52
C HIS A 103 -0.87 -14.49 -5.01
N TYR A 104 -1.14 -13.39 -4.31
CA TYR A 104 -1.34 -13.39 -2.86
C TYR A 104 -2.80 -13.56 -2.43
N LEU A 105 -3.74 -13.65 -3.38
CA LEU A 105 -5.18 -13.84 -3.15
C LEU A 105 -5.81 -12.79 -2.23
N PHE A 106 -5.38 -11.52 -2.36
CA PHE A 106 -6.03 -10.40 -1.67
C PHE A 106 -6.81 -9.51 -2.64
N GLU A 107 -7.88 -8.91 -2.15
CA GLU A 107 -8.70 -7.95 -2.91
C GLU A 107 -8.19 -6.53 -2.67
N PRO A 108 -7.67 -5.82 -3.71
CA PRO A 108 -7.18 -4.46 -3.57
C PRO A 108 -8.32 -3.45 -3.58
N GLU A 109 -8.36 -2.59 -2.57
CA GLU A 109 -9.26 -1.46 -2.43
C GLU A 109 -8.48 -0.16 -2.43
N PHE A 110 -8.82 0.73 -3.35
CA PHE A 110 -8.17 2.03 -3.47
C PHE A 110 -9.04 3.09 -2.81
N CYS A 111 -8.51 3.74 -1.77
CA CYS A 111 -9.17 4.92 -1.21
C CYS A 111 -9.13 6.03 -2.25
N ASN A 112 -10.32 6.46 -2.69
CA ASN A 112 -10.43 7.57 -3.62
C ASN A 112 -10.27 8.88 -2.84
N PRO A 113 -9.32 9.78 -3.15
CA PRO A 113 -9.16 11.05 -2.44
C PRO A 113 -10.39 11.98 -2.51
N ALA A 114 -11.40 11.61 -3.33
CA ALA A 114 -12.69 12.28 -3.43
C ALA A 114 -13.77 11.79 -2.43
N CYS A 115 -13.55 10.75 -1.63
CA CYS A 115 -14.50 10.34 -0.59
C CYS A 115 -14.36 11.21 0.68
N ARG A 116 -14.40 12.54 0.48
CA ARG A 116 -14.74 13.51 1.51
C ARG A 116 -16.18 13.97 1.27
N CYS A 117 -17.14 13.05 1.33
CA CYS A 117 -18.54 13.44 1.45
C CYS A 117 -18.87 13.54 2.95
N ARG A 118 -19.03 14.79 3.38
CA ARG A 118 -19.59 15.20 4.69
C ARG A 118 -20.90 14.46 4.98
N PRO A 119 -21.24 14.25 6.27
CA PRO A 119 -22.57 13.80 6.64
C PRO A 119 -23.59 14.92 6.35
N SER A 120 -24.65 14.58 5.63
CA SER A 120 -25.95 15.24 5.67
C SER A 120 -27.02 14.19 5.47
#